data_AF-A0A9W7Y967-F1
#
_entry.id   AF-A0A9W7Y967-F1
#
_cell.length_a   1.000
_cell.length_b   1.000
_cell.length_c   1.000
_cell.angle_alpha   90.00
_cell.angle_beta   90.00
_cell.angle_gamma   90.00
#
_symmetry.space_group_name_H-M   'P 1'
#
loop_
_entity.id
_entity.type
_entity.pdbx_description
1 polymer ?
#
loop_
_entity_poly.entity_id
_entity_poly.type
_entity_poly.pdbx_seq_one_letter_code
_entity_poly.pdbx_strand_id
1 'polypeptide(L)'
;MVGVLIRVYLTRLFTYPGEPIYGLVWAQMVGCFIMGAATRTKGMLVRWSPALNTGVTTGLCGSVTTFSSWQLLVFEQFFNTTRDDHSHFRNFLGGMSVLVSTMACSVGALRLGQMVGDEIRLAYGTYLRHANPELDALSRIDTAQLGMVTADVRRGWLGWNEWRPADMALAALGVVAIIAASVVVGVASSTRSVSIALLFGCVGTLARWRLASLNATPGHEQRGKGLSRLTADLPLGTLIANVAGSAVLAIVYVLQTGAVVRPSAASCYVLKALADGFCGCLTTISTFVVEVTVLRPRKAALYAAISIVATQPFFLFVAGIYFKTAAVDYPTC
;
A
#
# COMPACT_ATOMS: atom_id res chain seq x y z
N MET A 1 3.36 -4.90 -10.14
CA MET A 1 2.62 -5.94 -10.91
C MET A 1 2.20 -7.11 -10.04
N VAL A 2 3.13 -7.91 -9.47
CA VAL A 2 2.78 -9.06 -8.61
C VAL A 2 1.83 -8.67 -7.46
N GLY A 3 2.09 -7.56 -6.78
CA GLY A 3 1.20 -7.12 -5.70
C GLY A 3 -0.22 -6.78 -6.14
N VAL A 4 -0.40 -6.20 -7.34
CA VAL A 4 -1.72 -5.95 -7.93
C VAL A 4 -2.44 -7.26 -8.20
N LEU A 5 -1.75 -8.26 -8.76
CA LEU A 5 -2.33 -9.59 -8.99
C LEU A 5 -2.80 -10.22 -7.69
N ILE A 6 -1.94 -10.21 -6.66
CA ILE A 6 -2.29 -10.75 -5.33
C ILE A 6 -3.51 -10.03 -4.77
N ARG A 7 -3.55 -8.69 -4.81
CA ARG A 7 -4.70 -7.93 -4.30
C ARG A 7 -5.98 -8.29 -5.05
N VAL A 8 -5.98 -8.19 -6.38
CA VAL A 8 -7.16 -8.48 -7.21
C VAL A 8 -7.63 -9.91 -7.01
N TYR A 9 -6.69 -10.87 -6.94
CA TYR A 9 -7.00 -12.27 -6.71
C TYR A 9 -7.62 -12.50 -5.32
N LEU A 10 -6.98 -12.01 -4.25
CA LEU A 10 -7.49 -12.18 -2.89
C LEU A 10 -8.85 -11.51 -2.70
N THR A 11 -9.03 -10.28 -3.19
CA THR A 11 -10.32 -9.61 -3.12
C THR A 11 -11.40 -10.44 -3.82
N ARG A 12 -11.15 -10.94 -5.04
CA ARG A 12 -12.14 -11.76 -5.76
C ARG A 12 -12.38 -13.12 -5.10
N LEU A 13 -11.34 -13.75 -4.56
CA LEU A 13 -11.43 -15.07 -3.93
C LEU A 13 -12.30 -15.04 -2.67
N PHE A 14 -12.21 -13.95 -1.91
CA PHE A 14 -12.96 -13.75 -0.67
C PHE A 14 -14.21 -12.89 -0.85
N THR A 15 -14.60 -12.58 -2.09
CA THR A 15 -15.87 -11.92 -2.39
C THR A 15 -16.91 -12.96 -2.84
N TYR A 16 -17.85 -13.29 -1.95
CA TYR A 16 -18.92 -14.26 -2.21
C TYR A 16 -20.18 -13.95 -1.37
N PRO A 17 -21.38 -14.39 -1.79
CA PRO A 17 -22.61 -14.14 -1.04
C PRO A 17 -22.53 -14.66 0.39
N GLY A 18 -22.76 -13.79 1.37
CA GLY A 18 -22.69 -14.14 2.80
C GLY A 18 -21.26 -14.24 3.36
N GLU A 19 -20.27 -13.60 2.74
CA GLU A 19 -18.91 -13.53 3.29
C GLU A 19 -18.90 -12.94 4.71
N PRO A 20 -18.16 -13.55 5.65
CA PRO A 20 -18.14 -13.10 7.04
C PRO A 20 -17.38 -11.77 7.23
N ILE A 21 -16.41 -11.50 6.35
CA ILE A 21 -15.62 -10.27 6.32
C ILE A 21 -15.35 -9.88 4.87
N TYR A 22 -15.31 -8.58 4.59
CA TYR A 22 -15.15 -8.04 3.24
C TYR A 22 -13.81 -8.46 2.62
N GLY A 23 -13.84 -8.93 1.38
CA GLY A 23 -12.68 -9.53 0.70
C GLY A 23 -11.39 -8.68 0.72
N LEU A 24 -11.49 -7.35 0.68
CA LEU A 24 -10.33 -6.46 0.70
C LEU A 24 -9.43 -6.65 1.94
N VAL A 25 -9.99 -7.01 3.09
CA VAL A 25 -9.22 -7.16 4.35
C VAL A 25 -8.10 -8.19 4.22
N TRP A 26 -8.32 -9.26 3.45
CA TRP A 26 -7.34 -10.31 3.22
C TRP A 26 -6.11 -9.82 2.47
N ALA A 27 -6.31 -8.96 1.46
CA ALA A 27 -5.19 -8.33 0.78
C ALA A 27 -4.39 -7.44 1.75
N GLN A 28 -5.06 -6.66 2.59
CA GLN A 28 -4.38 -5.82 3.59
C GLN A 28 -3.56 -6.67 4.59
N MET A 29 -4.13 -7.76 5.08
CA MET A 29 -3.46 -8.69 5.99
C MET A 29 -2.22 -9.32 5.35
N VAL A 30 -2.34 -9.86 4.13
CA VAL A 30 -1.20 -10.48 3.42
C VAL A 30 -0.08 -9.47 3.17
N GLY A 31 -0.41 -8.28 2.69
CA GLY A 31 0.61 -7.25 2.44
C GLY A 31 1.26 -6.73 3.73
N CYS A 32 0.51 -6.57 4.82
CA CYS A 32 1.05 -6.18 6.12
C CYS A 32 1.90 -7.30 6.76
N PHE A 33 1.51 -8.56 6.61
CA PHE A 33 2.31 -9.71 7.07
C PHE A 33 3.68 -9.76 6.39
N ILE A 34 3.71 -9.68 5.05
CA ILE A 34 4.97 -9.68 4.29
C ILE A 34 5.82 -8.47 4.67
N MET A 35 5.20 -7.28 4.83
CA MET A 35 5.89 -6.08 5.29
C MET A 35 6.52 -6.29 6.68
N GLY A 36 5.80 -6.93 7.61
CA GLY A 36 6.29 -7.24 8.95
C GLY A 36 7.55 -8.11 8.91
N ALA A 37 7.51 -9.20 8.14
CA ALA A 37 8.66 -10.08 7.97
C ALA A 37 9.84 -9.36 7.30
N ALA A 38 9.58 -8.55 6.28
CA ALA A 38 10.59 -7.76 5.58
C ALA A 38 11.26 -6.71 6.48
N THR A 39 10.51 -6.08 7.40
CA THR A 39 11.09 -5.08 8.33
C THR A 39 12.11 -5.69 9.29
N ARG A 40 11.93 -6.95 9.70
CA ARG A 40 12.88 -7.68 10.56
C ARG A 40 14.05 -8.28 9.80
N THR A 41 13.83 -8.70 8.56
CA THR A 41 14.85 -9.33 7.69
C THR A 41 15.57 -8.33 6.77
N LYS A 42 15.37 -7.02 6.97
CA LYS A 42 15.94 -5.94 6.14
C LYS A 42 17.44 -6.10 5.89
N GLY A 43 18.23 -6.44 6.92
CA GLY A 43 19.68 -6.63 6.77
C GLY A 43 20.04 -7.76 5.80
N MET A 44 19.27 -8.84 5.78
CA MET A 44 19.44 -9.95 4.85
C MET A 44 19.09 -9.53 3.42
N LEU A 45 17.95 -8.85 3.26
CA LEU A 45 17.47 -8.38 1.96
C LEU A 45 18.46 -7.39 1.33
N VAL A 46 18.92 -6.40 2.10
CA VAL A 46 19.88 -5.38 1.63
C VAL A 46 21.24 -6.01 1.30
N ARG A 47 21.69 -7.02 2.05
CA ARG A 47 22.93 -7.75 1.75
C ARG A 47 22.87 -8.45 0.39
N TRP A 48 21.72 -8.97 -0.01
CA TRP A 48 21.50 -9.50 -1.36
C TRP A 48 21.44 -8.35 -2.37
N SER A 49 20.49 -7.44 -2.18
CA SER A 49 20.27 -6.30 -3.06
C SER A 49 19.47 -5.19 -2.31
N PRO A 50 19.94 -3.93 -2.33
CA PRO A 50 19.14 -2.80 -1.87
C PRO A 50 17.81 -2.65 -2.62
N ALA A 51 17.79 -2.94 -3.92
CA ALA A 51 16.59 -2.88 -4.75
C ALA A 51 15.57 -3.95 -4.37
N LEU A 52 16.02 -5.14 -3.94
CA LEU A 52 15.14 -6.21 -3.48
C LEU A 52 14.35 -5.79 -2.23
N ASN A 53 15.00 -5.17 -1.24
CA ASN A 53 14.30 -4.67 -0.06
C ASN A 53 13.21 -3.66 -0.44
N THR A 54 13.53 -2.69 -1.32
CA THR A 54 12.53 -1.73 -1.82
C THR A 54 11.46 -2.39 -2.67
N GLY A 55 11.82 -3.39 -3.48
CA GLY A 55 10.91 -4.17 -4.31
C GLY A 55 9.90 -4.97 -3.48
N VAL A 56 10.34 -5.59 -2.37
CA VAL A 56 9.46 -6.33 -1.46
C VAL A 56 8.59 -5.37 -0.64
N THR A 57 9.17 -4.34 -0.03
CA THR A 57 8.45 -3.42 0.86
C THR A 57 7.61 -2.41 0.06
N THR A 58 8.26 -1.44 -0.58
CA THR A 58 7.59 -0.40 -1.36
C THR A 58 6.87 -1.00 -2.57
N GLY A 59 7.46 -1.94 -3.30
CA GLY A 59 6.85 -2.51 -4.50
C GLY A 59 5.68 -3.46 -4.20
N LEU A 60 6.00 -4.66 -3.70
CA LEU A 60 5.07 -5.77 -3.49
C LEU A 60 4.04 -5.45 -2.41
N CYS A 61 4.46 -5.30 -1.14
CA CYS A 61 3.54 -5.05 -0.03
C CYS A 61 2.71 -3.77 -0.25
N GLY A 62 3.36 -2.74 -0.78
CA GLY A 62 2.73 -1.48 -1.13
C GLY A 62 1.65 -1.59 -2.21
N SER A 63 1.77 -2.55 -3.16
CA SER A 63 0.77 -2.77 -4.22
C SER A 63 -0.28 -3.85 -3.87
N VAL A 64 0.04 -4.74 -2.92
CA VAL A 64 -0.92 -5.70 -2.34
C VAL A 64 -1.93 -4.97 -1.47
N THR A 65 -1.46 -4.01 -0.68
CA THR A 65 -2.31 -3.19 0.19
C THR A 65 -2.80 -1.95 -0.55
N THR A 66 -3.94 -1.39 -0.16
CA THR A 66 -4.44 -0.14 -0.74
C THR A 66 -5.24 0.67 0.28
N PHE A 67 -4.85 1.93 0.49
CA PHE A 67 -5.57 2.80 1.41
C PHE A 67 -6.84 3.37 0.76
N SER A 68 -6.76 3.73 -0.53
CA SER A 68 -7.87 4.36 -1.24
C SER A 68 -9.10 3.45 -1.34
N SER A 69 -8.94 2.16 -1.67
CA SER A 69 -10.08 1.24 -1.72
C SER A 69 -10.68 1.00 -0.33
N TRP A 70 -9.86 1.00 0.73
CA TRP A 70 -10.37 0.90 2.10
C TRP A 70 -11.22 2.12 2.48
N GLN A 71 -10.76 3.33 2.15
CA GLN A 71 -11.53 4.55 2.44
C GLN A 71 -12.81 4.65 1.62
N LEU A 72 -12.81 4.13 0.39
CA LEU A 72 -14.01 4.01 -0.43
C LEU A 72 -15.03 3.05 0.24
N LEU A 73 -14.60 1.87 0.71
CA LEU A 73 -15.50 0.96 1.44
C LEU A 73 -16.10 1.60 2.69
N VAL A 74 -15.31 2.36 3.46
CA VAL A 74 -15.81 3.11 4.63
C VAL A 74 -16.89 4.11 4.22
N PHE A 75 -16.67 4.86 3.13
CA PHE A 75 -17.65 5.78 2.58
C PHE A 75 -18.94 5.07 2.12
N GLU A 76 -18.81 3.96 1.40
CA GLU A 76 -19.96 3.19 0.89
C GLU A 76 -20.88 2.70 2.02
N GLN A 77 -20.29 2.32 3.17
CA GLN A 77 -21.04 1.95 4.36
C GLN A 77 -21.70 3.15 5.03
N PHE A 78 -21.00 4.28 5.19
CA PHE A 78 -21.60 5.49 5.78
C PHE A 78 -22.76 6.04 4.96
N PHE A 79 -22.68 5.97 3.63
CA PHE A 79 -23.69 6.47 2.72
C PHE A 79 -24.73 5.44 2.29
N ASN A 80 -24.58 4.17 2.70
CA ASN A 80 -25.48 3.07 2.33
C ASN A 80 -25.73 3.04 0.82
N THR A 81 -24.66 2.98 0.05
CA THR A 81 -24.74 3.00 -1.43
C THR A 81 -25.52 1.82 -2.01
N THR A 82 -25.66 0.72 -1.25
CA THR A 82 -26.49 -0.46 -1.56
C THR A 82 -27.99 -0.24 -1.32
N ARG A 83 -28.39 0.88 -0.69
CA ARG A 83 -29.78 1.22 -0.33
C ARG A 83 -30.50 0.16 0.50
N ASP A 84 -29.78 -0.49 1.40
CA ASP A 84 -30.37 -1.45 2.34
C ASP A 84 -31.31 -0.74 3.33
N ASP A 85 -32.30 -1.45 3.88
CA ASP A 85 -33.24 -0.92 4.88
C ASP A 85 -32.56 -0.76 6.26
N HIS A 86 -31.67 0.23 6.34
CA HIS A 86 -30.82 0.51 7.48
C HIS A 86 -31.04 1.93 8.00
N SER A 87 -31.10 2.07 9.33
CA SER A 87 -31.07 3.38 9.96
C SER A 87 -29.70 4.05 9.80
N HIS A 88 -29.66 5.38 9.84
CA HIS A 88 -28.40 6.15 9.75
C HIS A 88 -27.35 5.70 10.78
N PHE A 89 -27.77 5.28 11.97
CA PHE A 89 -26.87 4.75 12.98
C PHE A 89 -26.23 3.41 12.58
N ARG A 90 -26.98 2.52 11.90
CA ARG A 90 -26.43 1.26 11.38
C ARG A 90 -25.39 1.51 10.29
N ASN A 91 -25.61 2.49 9.42
CA ASN A 91 -24.64 2.90 8.40
C ASN A 91 -23.35 3.42 9.03
N PHE A 92 -23.47 4.25 10.08
CA PHE A 92 -22.34 4.71 10.86
C PHE A 92 -21.58 3.54 11.51
N LEU A 93 -22.29 2.59 12.13
CA LEU A 93 -21.65 1.40 12.68
C LEU A 93 -20.94 0.57 11.61
N GLY A 94 -21.53 0.40 10.42
CA GLY A 94 -20.91 -0.32 9.30
C GLY A 94 -19.59 0.29 8.87
N GLY A 95 -19.55 1.61 8.65
CA GLY A 95 -18.31 2.30 8.25
C GLY A 95 -17.26 2.26 9.36
N MET A 96 -17.67 2.40 10.63
CA MET A 96 -16.77 2.23 11.77
C MET A 96 -16.23 0.80 11.89
N SER A 97 -17.05 -0.20 11.61
CA SER A 97 -16.64 -1.61 11.60
C SER A 97 -15.57 -1.86 10.54
N VAL A 98 -15.74 -1.36 9.31
CA VAL A 98 -14.72 -1.47 8.25
C VAL A 98 -13.43 -0.74 8.63
N LEU A 99 -13.53 0.45 9.21
CA LEU A 99 -12.39 1.24 9.66
C LEU A 99 -11.59 0.50 10.74
N VAL A 100 -12.26 0.09 11.83
CA VAL A 100 -11.60 -0.54 12.98
C VAL A 100 -11.07 -1.93 12.62
N SER A 101 -11.86 -2.75 11.91
CA SER A 101 -11.44 -4.10 11.54
C SER A 101 -10.24 -4.11 10.59
N THR A 102 -10.22 -3.28 9.54
CA THR A 102 -9.05 -3.21 8.64
C THR A 102 -7.80 -2.80 9.42
N MET A 103 -7.91 -1.80 10.30
CA MET A 103 -6.76 -1.33 11.08
C MET A 103 -6.25 -2.42 12.04
N ALA A 104 -7.16 -3.06 12.78
CA ALA A 104 -6.82 -4.14 13.71
C ALA A 104 -6.20 -5.35 13.00
N CYS A 105 -6.81 -5.83 11.91
CA CYS A 105 -6.31 -6.94 11.10
C CYS A 105 -4.95 -6.62 10.48
N SER A 106 -4.76 -5.40 9.98
CA SER A 106 -3.49 -4.98 9.37
C SER A 106 -2.36 -4.87 10.39
N VAL A 107 -2.62 -4.29 11.57
CA VAL A 107 -1.66 -4.24 12.69
C VAL A 107 -1.35 -5.65 13.19
N GLY A 108 -2.36 -6.49 13.41
CA GLY A 108 -2.19 -7.87 13.83
C GLY A 108 -1.33 -8.68 12.86
N ALA A 109 -1.64 -8.61 11.56
CA ALA A 109 -0.86 -9.25 10.52
C ALA A 109 0.58 -8.73 10.45
N LEU A 110 0.80 -7.42 10.61
CA LEU A 110 2.13 -6.84 10.69
C LEU A 110 2.94 -7.41 11.86
N ARG A 111 2.33 -7.53 13.06
CA ARG A 111 2.98 -8.09 14.25
C ARG A 111 3.31 -9.57 14.07
N LEU A 112 2.40 -10.36 13.50
CA LEU A 112 2.66 -11.76 13.18
C LEU A 112 3.81 -11.89 12.17
N GLY A 113 3.83 -11.06 11.14
CA GLY A 113 4.94 -10.99 10.18
C GLY A 113 6.27 -10.65 10.85
N GLN A 114 6.27 -9.73 11.81
CA GLN A 114 7.48 -9.41 12.60
C GLN A 114 7.96 -10.62 13.42
N MET A 115 7.07 -11.36 14.06
CA MET A 115 7.47 -12.57 14.81
C MET A 115 8.13 -13.61 13.90
N VAL A 116 7.52 -13.89 12.74
CA VAL A 116 8.10 -14.80 11.74
C VAL A 116 9.43 -14.26 11.20
N GLY A 117 9.52 -12.95 10.94
CA GLY A 117 10.75 -12.32 10.48
C GLY A 117 11.88 -12.35 11.50
N ASP A 118 11.58 -12.29 12.80
CA ASP A 118 12.55 -12.45 13.86
C ASP A 118 13.09 -13.89 13.88
N GLU A 119 12.24 -14.92 13.77
CA GLU A 119 12.67 -16.33 13.66
C GLU A 119 13.57 -16.57 12.43
N ILE A 120 13.19 -16.04 11.27
CA ILE A 120 14.03 -16.13 10.04
C ILE A 120 15.40 -15.49 10.28
N ARG A 121 15.43 -14.31 10.93
CA ARG A 121 16.67 -13.60 11.24
C ARG A 121 17.56 -14.41 12.19
N LEU A 122 16.99 -15.04 13.21
CA LEU A 122 17.73 -15.91 14.12
C LEU A 122 18.30 -17.13 13.40
N ALA A 123 17.49 -17.85 12.62
CA ALA A 123 17.92 -19.04 11.86
C ALA A 123 19.03 -18.71 10.85
N TYR A 124 18.96 -17.56 10.19
CA TYR A 124 20.02 -17.12 9.29
C TYR A 124 21.31 -16.74 10.06
N GLY A 125 21.17 -16.11 11.23
CA GLY A 125 22.31 -15.77 12.08
C GLY A 125 23.03 -16.99 12.67
N THR A 126 22.32 -18.08 12.98
CA THR A 126 22.94 -19.35 13.39
C THR A 126 23.63 -20.04 12.22
N TYR A 127 22.99 -20.08 11.04
CA TYR A 127 23.61 -20.61 9.82
C TYR A 127 24.93 -19.91 9.48
N LEU A 128 24.96 -18.57 9.52
CA LEU A 128 26.18 -17.81 9.23
C LEU A 128 27.30 -18.06 10.25
N ARG A 129 26.97 -18.27 11.53
CA ARG A 129 27.95 -18.62 12.57
C ARG A 129 28.54 -20.00 12.33
N HIS A 130 27.73 -20.98 11.94
CA HIS A 130 28.23 -22.31 11.59
C HIS A 130 29.09 -22.30 10.32
N ALA A 131 28.74 -21.48 9.33
CA ALA A 131 29.50 -21.38 8.08
C ALA A 131 30.86 -20.68 8.24
N ASN A 132 30.99 -19.77 9.23
CA ASN A 132 32.22 -19.02 9.50
C ASN A 132 32.51 -18.99 11.02
N PRO A 133 33.17 -20.02 11.58
CA PRO A 133 33.49 -20.09 13.01
C PRO A 133 34.43 -18.97 13.49
N GLU A 134 35.16 -18.30 12.60
CA GLU A 134 35.99 -17.13 12.94
C GLU A 134 35.17 -15.89 13.32
N LEU A 135 33.89 -15.80 12.93
CA LEU A 135 33.02 -14.68 13.34
C LEU A 135 32.72 -14.68 14.84
N ASP A 136 32.80 -15.83 15.52
CA ASP A 136 32.52 -15.92 16.96
C ASP A 136 33.60 -15.20 17.79
N ALA A 137 34.87 -15.19 17.33
CA ALA A 137 35.97 -14.51 18.01
C ALA A 137 35.86 -12.97 17.91
N LEU A 138 35.27 -12.44 16.83
CA LEU A 138 35.07 -11.01 16.61
C LEU A 138 33.72 -10.49 17.18
N SER A 139 32.76 -11.37 17.43
CA SER A 139 31.39 -11.02 17.87
C SER A 139 31.28 -10.44 19.30
N ARG A 140 32.33 -10.55 20.13
CA ARG A 140 32.40 -9.83 21.41
C ARG A 140 32.65 -8.33 21.23
N ILE A 141 33.12 -7.95 20.04
CA ILE A 141 33.27 -6.56 19.62
C ILE A 141 32.11 -6.28 18.65
N ASP A 142 31.03 -5.79 19.24
CA ASP A 142 30.11 -4.89 18.57
C ASP A 142 29.09 -5.49 17.58
N THR A 143 28.05 -6.15 18.14
CA THR A 143 26.75 -6.34 17.48
C THR A 143 26.09 -5.04 16.99
N ALA A 144 26.62 -3.84 17.31
CA ALA A 144 26.18 -2.58 16.71
C ALA A 144 26.83 -2.30 15.33
N GLN A 145 27.99 -2.89 15.01
CA GLN A 145 28.73 -2.63 13.77
C GLN A 145 28.22 -3.41 12.54
N LEU A 146 27.58 -4.57 12.71
CA LEU A 146 26.95 -5.27 11.57
C LEU A 146 25.77 -4.48 10.98
N GLY A 147 25.25 -3.49 11.73
CA GLY A 147 24.30 -2.49 11.26
C GLY A 147 24.93 -1.25 10.61
N MET A 148 26.26 -1.07 10.70
CA MET A 148 26.99 0.10 10.19
C MET A 148 27.71 -0.13 8.86
N VAL A 149 27.86 -1.37 8.37
CA VAL A 149 28.32 -1.64 7.00
C VAL A 149 27.17 -1.54 5.99
N THR A 150 26.16 -0.72 6.27
CA THR A 150 25.41 -0.07 5.21
C THR A 150 26.31 1.07 4.72
N ALA A 151 27.22 0.76 3.79
CA ALA A 151 27.85 1.78 2.96
C ALA A 151 26.76 2.77 2.53
N ASP A 152 27.09 4.07 2.56
CA ASP A 152 26.23 5.20 2.17
C ASP A 152 25.59 4.97 0.79
N VAL A 153 24.54 4.16 0.71
CA VAL A 153 23.81 3.94 -0.53
C VAL A 153 22.89 5.14 -0.69
N ARG A 154 23.45 6.25 -1.17
CA ARG A 154 22.71 7.45 -1.50
C ARG A 154 21.63 7.10 -2.52
N ARG A 155 20.39 7.44 -2.20
CA ARG A 155 19.22 7.27 -3.06
C ARG A 155 19.35 8.28 -4.22
N GLY A 156 19.86 7.83 -5.36
CA GLY A 156 20.03 8.66 -6.56
C GLY A 156 18.71 8.89 -7.32
N TRP A 157 18.73 9.83 -8.27
CA TRP A 157 17.53 10.19 -9.06
C TRP A 157 17.05 9.05 -9.97
N LEU A 158 17.93 8.12 -10.36
CA LEU A 158 17.64 6.96 -11.21
C LEU A 158 17.94 5.59 -10.57
N GLY A 159 18.35 5.55 -9.30
CA GLY A 159 18.68 4.29 -8.64
C GLY A 159 19.82 4.41 -7.65
N TRP A 160 20.28 3.24 -7.21
CA TRP A 160 21.43 3.09 -6.31
C TRP A 160 22.73 3.24 -7.12
N ASN A 161 23.79 3.77 -6.50
CA ASN A 161 25.06 4.04 -7.20
C ASN A 161 25.81 2.78 -7.64
N GLU A 162 25.42 1.59 -7.15
CA GLU A 162 26.02 0.30 -7.50
C GLU A 162 24.92 -0.68 -7.90
N TRP A 163 24.90 -1.10 -9.16
CA TRP A 163 23.98 -2.12 -9.68
C TRP A 163 24.59 -3.50 -9.51
N ARG A 164 23.95 -4.37 -8.73
CA ARG A 164 24.33 -5.76 -8.60
C ARG A 164 23.72 -6.58 -9.75
N PRO A 165 24.30 -7.74 -10.13
CA PRO A 165 23.71 -8.61 -11.15
C PRO A 165 22.25 -9.00 -10.84
N ALA A 166 21.92 -9.18 -9.56
CA ALA A 166 20.55 -9.41 -9.11
C ALA A 166 19.59 -8.25 -9.42
N ASP A 167 20.06 -7.00 -9.35
CA ASP A 167 19.26 -5.81 -9.67
C ASP A 167 18.93 -5.76 -11.17
N MET A 168 19.93 -6.09 -12.01
CA MET A 168 19.74 -6.18 -13.46
C MET A 168 18.77 -7.30 -13.84
N ALA A 169 18.89 -8.46 -13.20
CA ALA A 169 17.97 -9.58 -13.42
C ALA A 169 16.52 -9.22 -13.04
N LEU A 170 16.33 -8.55 -11.89
CA LEU A 170 15.01 -8.07 -11.47
C LEU A 170 14.44 -7.00 -12.41
N ALA A 171 15.29 -6.09 -12.90
CA ALA A 171 14.89 -5.09 -13.88
C ALA A 171 14.47 -5.73 -15.21
N ALA A 172 15.25 -6.70 -15.71
CA ALA A 172 14.92 -7.45 -16.93
C ALA A 172 13.60 -8.22 -16.77
N LEU A 173 13.39 -8.90 -15.65
CA LEU A 173 12.12 -9.56 -15.34
C LEU A 173 10.94 -8.57 -15.31
N GLY A 174 11.16 -7.37 -14.78
CA GLY A 174 10.18 -6.29 -14.79
C GLY A 174 9.80 -5.85 -16.21
N VAL A 175 10.79 -5.69 -17.10
CA VAL A 175 10.56 -5.36 -18.52
C VAL A 175 9.78 -6.47 -19.22
N VAL A 176 10.16 -7.74 -19.00
CA VAL A 176 9.43 -8.90 -19.55
C VAL A 176 7.99 -8.91 -19.08
N ALA A 177 7.74 -8.64 -17.79
CA ALA A 177 6.38 -8.58 -17.25
C ALA A 177 5.55 -7.45 -17.88
N ILE A 178 6.14 -6.27 -18.12
CA ILE A 178 5.48 -5.14 -18.80
C ILE A 178 5.12 -5.50 -20.24
N ILE A 179 6.04 -6.12 -20.98
CA ILE A 179 5.80 -6.58 -22.36
C ILE A 179 4.67 -7.61 -22.36
N ALA A 180 4.75 -8.62 -21.48
CA ALA A 180 3.72 -9.65 -21.37
C ALA A 180 2.33 -9.03 -21.04
N ALA A 181 2.25 -8.11 -20.09
CA ALA A 181 0.99 -7.42 -19.79
C ALA A 181 0.46 -6.65 -21.00
N SER A 182 1.33 -5.96 -21.74
CA SER A 182 0.97 -5.20 -22.94
C SER A 182 0.43 -6.10 -24.06
N VAL A 183 1.04 -7.28 -24.26
CA VAL A 183 0.54 -8.29 -25.21
C VAL A 183 -0.84 -8.82 -24.78
N VAL A 184 -1.02 -9.15 -23.50
CA VAL A 184 -2.30 -9.66 -22.98
C VAL A 184 -3.43 -8.63 -23.13
N VAL A 185 -3.15 -7.33 -23.05
CA VAL A 185 -4.15 -6.27 -23.33
C VAL A 185 -4.74 -6.43 -24.74
N GLY A 186 -3.90 -6.72 -25.73
CA GLY A 186 -4.31 -6.91 -27.12
C GLY A 186 -5.04 -8.25 -27.37
N VAL A 187 -4.57 -9.32 -26.74
CA VAL A 187 -4.98 -10.70 -27.10
C VAL A 187 -6.13 -11.24 -26.25
N ALA A 188 -6.18 -10.93 -24.95
CA ALA A 188 -7.13 -11.55 -24.02
C ALA A 188 -8.17 -10.55 -23.50
N SER A 189 -9.38 -10.57 -24.08
CA SER A 189 -10.47 -9.67 -23.69
C SER A 189 -10.93 -9.85 -22.23
N SER A 190 -10.88 -11.08 -21.70
CA SER A 190 -11.34 -11.42 -20.35
C SER A 190 -10.44 -10.86 -19.24
N THR A 191 -9.13 -10.80 -19.47
CA THR A 191 -8.13 -10.33 -18.48
C THR A 191 -7.62 -8.92 -18.78
N ARG A 192 -8.09 -8.29 -19.86
CA ARG A 192 -7.69 -6.96 -20.31
C ARG A 192 -7.69 -5.91 -19.21
N SER A 193 -8.75 -5.85 -18.39
CA SER A 193 -8.86 -4.89 -17.28
C SER A 193 -7.73 -5.05 -16.26
N VAL A 194 -7.41 -6.29 -15.90
CA VAL A 194 -6.33 -6.60 -14.96
C VAL A 194 -4.99 -6.24 -15.60
N SER A 195 -4.74 -6.59 -16.86
CA SER A 195 -3.48 -6.28 -17.54
C SER A 195 -3.20 -4.79 -17.64
N ILE A 196 -4.22 -3.96 -17.94
CA ILE A 196 -4.08 -2.49 -17.94
C ILE A 196 -3.82 -1.99 -16.52
N ALA A 197 -4.50 -2.55 -15.49
CA ALA A 197 -4.24 -2.21 -14.10
C ALA A 197 -2.80 -2.55 -13.66
N LEU A 198 -2.18 -3.62 -14.20
CA LEU A 198 -0.78 -3.93 -13.92
C LEU A 198 0.16 -2.83 -14.42
N LEU A 199 -0.10 -2.29 -15.61
CA LEU A 199 0.69 -1.21 -16.21
C LEU A 199 0.54 0.10 -15.43
N PHE A 200 -0.70 0.50 -15.12
CA PHE A 200 -0.98 1.68 -14.31
C PHE A 200 -0.46 1.54 -12.87
N GLY A 201 -0.43 0.31 -12.33
CA GLY A 201 0.15 0.02 -11.02
C GLY A 201 1.65 0.30 -10.95
N CYS A 202 2.39 0.14 -12.05
CA CYS A 202 3.81 0.54 -12.11
C CYS A 202 3.96 2.05 -11.90
N VAL A 203 3.12 2.85 -12.57
CA VAL A 203 3.12 4.32 -12.44
C VAL A 203 2.77 4.74 -11.01
N GLY A 204 1.72 4.17 -10.43
CA GLY A 204 1.32 4.44 -9.05
C GLY A 204 2.42 4.09 -8.04
N THR A 205 3.07 2.94 -8.21
CA THR A 205 4.19 2.51 -7.34
C THR A 205 5.38 3.46 -7.43
N LEU A 206 5.77 3.88 -8.64
CA LEU A 206 6.87 4.81 -8.84
C LEU A 206 6.56 6.18 -8.23
N ALA A 207 5.33 6.68 -8.41
CA ALA A 207 4.88 7.92 -7.79
C ALA A 207 4.94 7.83 -6.26
N ARG A 208 4.45 6.73 -5.66
CA ARG A 208 4.57 6.51 -4.21
C ARG A 208 6.02 6.43 -3.75
N TRP A 209 6.88 5.71 -4.48
CA TRP A 209 8.30 5.61 -4.15
C TRP A 209 8.99 6.98 -4.16
N ARG A 210 8.64 7.86 -5.12
CA ARG A 210 9.09 9.24 -5.15
C ARG A 210 8.57 10.03 -3.95
N LEU A 211 7.28 9.97 -3.66
CA LEU A 211 6.69 10.66 -2.51
C LEU A 211 7.31 10.19 -1.18
N ALA A 212 7.69 8.92 -1.06
CA ALA A 212 8.34 8.39 0.13
C ALA A 212 9.71 9.03 0.44
N SER A 213 10.30 9.82 -0.46
CA SER A 213 11.47 10.65 -0.12
C SER A 213 11.13 11.83 0.79
N LEU A 214 9.86 12.21 0.89
CA LEU A 214 9.36 13.27 1.77
C LEU A 214 9.08 12.79 3.19
N ASN A 215 9.13 11.47 3.44
CA ASN A 215 9.01 10.93 4.79
C ASN A 215 10.24 11.35 5.60
N ALA A 216 10.04 12.20 6.60
CA ALA A 216 11.11 12.75 7.41
C ALA A 216 11.92 11.64 8.10
N THR A 217 13.25 11.73 8.01
CA THR A 217 14.15 10.94 8.85
C THR A 217 14.11 11.49 10.27
N PRO A 218 13.90 10.66 11.32
CA PRO A 218 13.98 11.11 12.69
C PRO A 218 15.39 11.63 12.98
N GLY A 219 15.55 12.90 13.34
CA GLY A 219 16.86 13.43 13.73
C GLY A 219 17.11 14.91 13.43
N HIS A 220 16.28 15.56 12.61
CA HIS A 220 16.39 17.00 12.41
C HIS A 220 15.27 17.72 13.15
N GLU A 221 15.58 18.24 14.34
CA GLU A 221 14.69 19.14 15.08
C GLU A 221 14.47 20.42 14.26
N GLN A 222 13.44 20.41 13.40
CA GLN A 222 13.01 21.61 12.70
C GLN A 222 12.25 22.52 13.68
N ARG A 223 12.83 23.70 13.92
CA ARG A 223 12.31 24.76 14.78
C ARG A 223 11.14 25.50 14.08
N GLY A 224 10.06 24.78 13.81
CA GLY A 224 8.81 25.32 13.25
C GLY A 224 7.88 25.91 14.32
N LYS A 225 7.12 26.95 13.97
CA LYS A 225 6.06 27.54 14.83
C LYS A 225 4.68 26.96 14.47
N GLY A 226 3.82 26.71 15.45
CA GLY A 226 2.41 26.35 15.24
C GLY A 226 2.16 24.94 14.64
N LEU A 227 1.28 24.85 13.64
CA LEU A 227 0.87 23.60 12.97
C LEU A 227 2.07 22.79 12.44
N SER A 228 3.12 23.48 11.99
CA SER A 228 4.39 22.89 11.54
C SER A 228 5.08 22.04 12.62
N ARG A 229 4.90 22.35 13.92
CA ARG A 229 5.44 21.57 15.04
C ARG A 229 4.60 20.32 15.32
N LEU A 230 3.29 20.37 15.10
CA LEU A 230 2.39 19.23 15.27
C LEU A 230 2.56 18.20 14.16
N THR A 231 2.85 18.65 12.94
CA THR A 231 3.12 17.79 11.78
C THR A 231 4.60 17.47 11.59
N ALA A 232 5.49 18.07 12.38
CA ALA A 232 6.92 17.73 12.38
C ALA A 232 7.09 16.24 12.68
N ASP A 233 7.97 15.60 11.91
CA ASP A 233 8.27 14.16 11.97
C ASP A 233 7.13 13.23 11.53
N LEU A 234 6.05 13.74 10.95
CA LEU A 234 5.04 12.86 10.34
C LEU A 234 5.55 12.35 8.98
N PRO A 235 5.24 11.09 8.61
CA PRO A 235 5.51 10.57 7.28
C PRO A 235 4.63 11.24 6.21
N LEU A 236 5.07 12.42 5.75
CA LEU A 236 4.33 13.25 4.80
C LEU A 236 4.20 12.61 3.42
N GLY A 237 5.21 11.88 2.95
CA GLY A 237 5.17 11.17 1.68
C GLY A 237 4.04 10.15 1.61
N THR A 238 3.93 9.29 2.62
CA THR A 238 2.85 8.29 2.71
C THR A 238 1.49 8.97 2.87
N LEU A 239 1.41 10.03 3.68
CA LEU A 239 0.17 10.82 3.84
C LEU A 239 -0.30 11.44 2.52
N ILE A 240 0.58 12.13 1.81
CA ILE A 240 0.28 12.77 0.52
C ILE A 240 -0.14 11.71 -0.49
N ALA A 241 0.56 10.57 -0.55
CA ALA A 241 0.23 9.49 -1.46
C ALA A 241 -1.18 8.94 -1.19
N ASN A 242 -1.51 8.67 0.08
CA ASN A 242 -2.81 8.15 0.48
C ASN A 242 -3.94 9.15 0.22
N VAL A 243 -3.74 10.43 0.53
CA VAL A 243 -4.74 11.47 0.30
C VAL A 243 -4.96 11.72 -1.19
N ALA A 244 -3.89 11.95 -1.95
CA ALA A 244 -3.98 12.21 -3.38
C ALA A 244 -4.55 11.02 -4.16
N GLY A 245 -4.11 9.80 -3.87
CA GLY A 245 -4.65 8.60 -4.52
C GLY A 245 -6.12 8.34 -4.19
N SER A 246 -6.56 8.66 -2.96
CA SER A 246 -7.98 8.57 -2.59
C SER A 246 -8.82 9.64 -3.26
N ALA A 247 -8.31 10.86 -3.42
CA ALA A 247 -8.98 11.93 -4.16
C ALA A 247 -9.17 11.56 -5.65
N VAL A 248 -8.14 11.00 -6.29
CA VAL A 248 -8.25 10.51 -7.67
C VAL A 248 -9.25 9.35 -7.75
N LEU A 249 -9.24 8.42 -6.78
CA LEU A 249 -10.18 7.31 -6.75
C LEU A 249 -11.64 7.80 -6.60
N ALA A 250 -11.89 8.82 -5.77
CA ALA A 250 -13.23 9.40 -5.62
C ALA A 250 -13.79 9.95 -6.95
N ILE A 251 -12.94 10.60 -7.76
CA ILE A 251 -13.31 11.08 -9.10
C ILE A 251 -13.57 9.90 -10.04
N VAL A 252 -12.65 8.94 -10.09
CA VAL A 252 -12.79 7.74 -10.93
C VAL A 252 -14.07 6.96 -10.60
N TYR A 253 -14.38 6.82 -9.32
CA TYR A 253 -15.58 6.14 -8.83
C TYR A 253 -16.87 6.80 -9.34
N VAL A 254 -16.94 8.14 -9.37
CA VAL A 254 -18.11 8.84 -9.94
C VAL A 254 -18.17 8.74 -11.46
N LEU A 255 -17.03 8.74 -12.15
CA LEU A 255 -17.02 8.53 -13.60
C LEU A 255 -17.47 7.12 -13.97
N GLN A 256 -17.16 6.14 -13.12
CA GLN A 256 -17.53 4.73 -13.24
C GLN A 256 -19.04 4.49 -13.14
N THR A 257 -19.77 5.30 -12.40
CA THR A 257 -21.24 5.18 -12.30
C THR A 257 -21.98 5.67 -13.55
N GLY A 258 -21.29 6.20 -14.57
CA GLY A 258 -21.95 6.70 -15.79
C GLY A 258 -22.83 7.94 -15.58
N ALA A 259 -22.66 8.49 -14.39
CA ALA A 259 -23.36 9.59 -13.79
C ALA A 259 -23.28 10.92 -14.56
N VAL A 260 -22.04 11.34 -14.79
CA VAL A 260 -21.71 12.61 -15.45
C VAL A 260 -21.68 12.40 -16.96
N VAL A 261 -21.05 11.31 -17.39
CA VAL A 261 -20.92 10.89 -18.79
C VAL A 261 -20.99 9.36 -18.82
N ARG A 262 -21.82 8.78 -19.68
CA ARG A 262 -21.85 7.32 -19.86
C ARG A 262 -20.52 6.84 -20.46
N PRO A 263 -19.71 6.03 -19.75
CA PRO A 263 -18.42 5.60 -20.24
C PRO A 263 -18.57 4.60 -21.40
N SER A 264 -17.70 4.73 -22.40
CA SER A 264 -17.53 3.68 -23.39
C SER A 264 -16.89 2.42 -22.76
N ALA A 265 -16.98 1.27 -23.42
CA ALA A 265 -16.29 0.06 -22.96
C ALA A 265 -14.77 0.27 -22.77
N ALA A 266 -14.14 1.05 -23.66
CA ALA A 266 -12.74 1.42 -23.54
C ALA A 266 -12.47 2.30 -22.31
N SER A 267 -13.32 3.30 -22.08
CA SER A 267 -13.26 4.18 -20.90
C SER A 267 -13.37 3.36 -19.61
N CYS A 268 -14.24 2.36 -19.57
CA CYS A 268 -14.39 1.47 -18.42
C CYS A 268 -13.13 0.66 -18.09
N TYR A 269 -12.41 0.17 -19.10
CA TYR A 269 -11.13 -0.49 -18.87
C TYR A 269 -10.09 0.45 -18.25
N VAL A 270 -10.04 1.70 -18.71
CA VAL A 270 -9.11 2.72 -18.20
C VAL A 270 -9.50 3.15 -16.79
N LEU A 271 -10.78 3.39 -16.52
CA LEU A 271 -11.26 3.76 -15.19
C LEU A 271 -10.97 2.66 -14.16
N LYS A 272 -11.24 1.38 -14.49
CA LYS A 272 -10.84 0.26 -13.63
C LYS A 272 -9.32 0.20 -13.42
N ALA A 273 -8.53 0.46 -14.46
CA ALA A 273 -7.07 0.47 -14.33
C ALA A 273 -6.54 1.65 -13.50
N LEU A 274 -7.20 2.81 -13.54
CA LEU A 274 -6.89 3.93 -12.66
C LEU A 274 -7.23 3.59 -11.21
N ALA A 275 -8.40 3.01 -10.96
CA ALA A 275 -8.84 2.61 -9.62
C ALA A 275 -7.96 1.50 -9.03
N ASP A 276 -7.92 0.34 -9.68
CA ASP A 276 -7.19 -0.84 -9.20
C ASP A 276 -5.69 -0.73 -9.44
N GLY A 277 -5.24 -0.17 -10.56
CA GLY A 277 -3.82 -0.06 -10.86
C GLY A 277 -3.20 1.13 -10.14
N PHE A 278 -3.48 2.33 -10.64
CA PHE A 278 -2.79 3.55 -10.23
C PHE A 278 -3.08 3.93 -8.77
N CYS A 279 -4.34 4.20 -8.41
CA CYS A 279 -4.73 4.58 -7.04
C CYS A 279 -4.41 3.46 -6.04
N GLY A 280 -4.70 2.21 -6.44
CA GLY A 280 -4.38 1.01 -5.67
C GLY A 280 -2.90 0.90 -5.29
N CYS A 281 -1.97 1.23 -6.19
CA CYS A 281 -0.53 1.14 -5.94
C CYS A 281 0.11 2.44 -5.44
N LEU A 282 -0.51 3.59 -5.71
CA LEU A 282 -0.10 4.89 -5.19
C LEU A 282 -0.37 4.99 -3.69
N THR A 283 -1.50 4.46 -3.23
CA THR A 283 -1.85 4.41 -1.81
C THR A 283 -1.37 3.11 -1.17
N THR A 284 -1.25 3.07 0.17
CA THR A 284 -0.84 1.85 0.87
C THR A 284 -1.24 1.83 2.34
N ILE A 285 -1.63 0.64 2.83
CA ILE A 285 -1.81 0.37 4.26
C ILE A 285 -0.53 -0.18 4.89
N SER A 286 0.21 -1.03 4.17
CA SER A 286 1.40 -1.69 4.73
C SER A 286 2.46 -0.73 5.28
N THR A 287 2.79 0.33 4.52
CA THR A 287 3.72 1.38 5.00
C THR A 287 3.09 2.24 6.11
N PHE A 288 1.82 2.62 5.94
CA PHE A 288 1.07 3.42 6.90
C PHE A 288 1.03 2.77 8.29
N VAL A 289 0.74 1.47 8.38
CA VAL A 289 0.67 0.75 9.65
C VAL A 289 2.05 0.61 10.29
N VAL A 290 3.11 0.35 9.51
CA VAL A 290 4.48 0.37 10.04
C VAL A 290 4.78 1.73 10.69
N GLU A 291 4.49 2.82 10.00
CA GLU A 291 4.73 4.17 10.49
C GLU A 291 3.91 4.46 11.77
N VAL A 292 2.62 4.12 11.79
CA VAL A 292 1.77 4.25 12.99
C VAL A 292 2.34 3.48 14.18
N THR A 293 2.87 2.26 13.96
CA THR A 293 3.40 1.43 15.06
C THR A 293 4.77 1.88 15.60
N VAL A 294 5.51 2.69 14.83
CA VAL A 294 6.84 3.20 15.21
C VAL A 294 6.74 4.61 15.83
N LEU A 295 5.72 5.38 15.47
CA LEU A 295 5.48 6.71 16.04
C LEU A 295 5.10 6.65 17.53
N ARG A 296 5.42 7.72 18.27
CA ARG A 296 4.95 7.91 19.66
C ARG A 296 3.42 7.93 19.70
N PRO A 297 2.75 7.43 20.76
CA PRO A 297 1.30 7.23 20.78
C PRO A 297 0.45 8.43 20.33
N ARG A 298 0.79 9.64 20.80
CA ARG A 298 0.08 10.87 20.41
C ARG A 298 0.25 11.21 18.92
N LYS A 299 1.48 11.07 18.39
CA LYS A 299 1.76 11.31 16.96
C LYS A 299 1.17 10.21 16.09
N ALA A 300 1.19 8.96 16.55
CA ALA A 300 0.56 7.83 15.88
C ALA A 300 -0.96 8.03 15.73
N ALA A 301 -1.65 8.40 16.82
CA ALA A 301 -3.08 8.69 16.81
C ALA A 301 -3.40 9.88 15.89
N LEU A 302 -2.63 10.97 15.98
CA LEU A 302 -2.80 12.14 15.11
C LEU A 302 -2.58 11.79 13.64
N TYR A 303 -1.52 11.06 13.33
CA TYR A 303 -1.18 10.64 11.97
C TYR A 303 -2.25 9.75 11.36
N ALA A 304 -2.75 8.77 12.11
CA ALA A 304 -3.83 7.91 11.68
C ALA A 304 -5.12 8.70 11.46
N ALA A 305 -5.48 9.58 12.40
CA ALA A 305 -6.67 10.43 12.29
C ALA A 305 -6.60 11.34 11.06
N ILE A 306 -5.49 12.06 10.84
CA ILE A 306 -5.31 12.93 9.68
C ILE A 306 -5.40 12.11 8.38
N SER A 307 -4.72 10.96 8.30
CA SER A 307 -4.72 10.12 7.10
C SER A 307 -6.11 9.64 6.71
N ILE A 308 -6.95 9.27 7.69
CA ILE A 308 -8.31 8.79 7.45
C ILE A 308 -9.25 9.97 7.16
N VAL A 309 -9.30 10.95 8.07
CA VAL A 309 -10.26 12.06 8.00
C VAL A 309 -10.01 12.94 6.78
N ALA A 310 -8.76 13.17 6.37
CA ALA A 310 -8.47 13.99 5.19
C ALA A 310 -8.96 13.37 3.87
N THR A 311 -9.21 12.05 3.83
CA THR A 311 -9.67 11.38 2.60
C THR A 311 -11.19 11.40 2.41
N GLN A 312 -11.94 11.33 3.50
CA GLN A 312 -13.41 11.21 3.48
C GLN A 312 -14.12 12.38 2.77
N PRO A 313 -13.70 13.66 2.90
CA PRO A 313 -14.32 14.76 2.17
C PRO A 313 -14.30 14.58 0.66
N PHE A 314 -13.26 13.96 0.08
CA PHE A 314 -13.21 13.73 -1.37
C PHE A 314 -14.32 12.77 -1.81
N PHE A 315 -14.55 11.68 -1.08
CA PHE A 315 -15.66 10.78 -1.37
C PHE A 315 -17.01 11.43 -1.09
N LEU A 316 -17.15 12.20 -0.01
CA LEU A 316 -18.39 12.87 0.35
C LEU A 316 -18.80 13.94 -0.66
N PHE A 317 -17.87 14.80 -1.10
CA PHE A 317 -18.18 15.87 -2.03
C PHE A 317 -18.29 15.39 -3.48
N VAL A 318 -17.47 14.43 -3.88
CA VAL A 318 -17.48 13.94 -5.26
C VAL A 318 -18.60 12.91 -5.45
N ALA A 319 -18.62 11.86 -4.62
CA ALA A 319 -19.62 10.80 -4.73
C ALA A 319 -20.91 11.08 -3.95
N GLY A 320 -20.81 11.57 -2.71
CA GLY A 320 -21.99 11.78 -1.84
C GLY A 320 -22.99 12.81 -2.35
N ILE A 321 -22.51 13.94 -2.92
CA ILE A 321 -23.39 14.92 -3.59
C ILE A 321 -24.14 14.25 -4.73
N TYR A 322 -23.44 13.42 -5.50
CA TYR A 322 -23.99 12.81 -6.70
C TYR A 322 -25.03 11.72 -6.40
N PHE A 323 -24.78 10.84 -5.42
CA PHE A 323 -25.76 9.82 -5.00
C PHE A 323 -27.06 10.40 -4.44
N LYS A 324 -27.01 11.63 -3.92
CA LYS A 324 -28.19 12.31 -3.37
C LYS A 324 -28.99 13.07 -4.45
N THR A 325 -28.35 13.52 -5.52
CA THR A 325 -28.97 14.34 -6.56
C THR A 325 -29.37 13.56 -7.81
N ALA A 326 -28.71 12.43 -8.08
CA ALA A 326 -28.97 11.63 -9.26
C ALA A 326 -29.54 10.25 -8.89
N ALA A 327 -30.58 9.83 -9.62
CA ALA A 327 -31.13 8.49 -9.56
C ALA A 327 -30.17 7.49 -10.23
N VAL A 328 -29.00 7.26 -9.63
CA VAL A 328 -27.99 6.38 -10.19
C VAL A 328 -27.98 5.04 -9.47
N ASP A 329 -28.05 4.01 -10.29
CA ASP A 329 -27.98 2.62 -9.92
C ASP A 329 -26.59 2.09 -10.28
N TYR A 330 -25.76 1.89 -9.24
CA TYR A 330 -24.49 1.17 -9.26
C TYR A 330 -23.39 1.65 -10.25
N PRO A 331 -22.12 1.26 -10.05
CA PRO A 331 -21.07 1.49 -11.05
C PRO A 331 -21.42 0.80 -12.36
N THR A 332 -21.53 1.55 -13.47
CA THR A 332 -21.73 0.99 -14.82
C THR A 332 -20.53 0.18 -15.30
N CYS A 333 -19.37 0.49 -14.72
CA CYS A 333 -18.13 -0.27 -14.71
C CYS A 333 -17.29 0.19 -13.51
#